data_AF-A0A8S2TGU5-F1
#
_entry.id   AF-A0A8S2TGU5-F1
#
_cell.length_a   1.000
_cell.length_b   1.000
_cell.length_c   1.000
_cell.angle_alpha   90.00
_cell.angle_beta   90.00
_cell.angle_gamma   90.00
#
_symmetry.space_group_name_H-M   'P 1'
#
loop_
_entity.id
_entity.type
_entity.pdbx_description
1 polymer ?
#
loop_
_entity_poly.entity_id
_entity_poly.type
_entity_poly.pdbx_seq_one_letter_code
_entity_poly.pdbx_strand_id
1 'polypeptide(L)'
;PLVILDEGTIDHAVYIEKVLPVALKYGNRVFGSDWVFQQDGPKPHSHHLTQQWCRDNFPSFIGKDRWPPNSPDLNPLDYSIWDEFVNIINWNKVQSKTTLIQQIKSS
;
A
#
# COMPACT_ATOMS: atom_id res chain seq x y z
N PRO A 1 -4.06 -4.02 8.37
CA PRO A 1 -5.41 -3.47 8.13
C PRO A 1 -5.43 -2.51 6.95
N LEU A 2 -6.55 -2.49 6.26
CA LEU A 2 -6.75 -1.67 5.08
C LEU A 2 -7.04 -0.22 5.48
N VAL A 3 -6.23 0.70 4.97
CA VAL A 3 -6.49 2.15 5.06
C VAL A 3 -7.02 2.62 3.73
N ILE A 4 -8.13 3.35 3.77
CA ILE A 4 -8.77 3.89 2.57
C ILE A 4 -8.57 5.40 2.60
N LEU A 5 -7.89 5.90 1.57
CA LEU A 5 -7.75 7.32 1.28
C LEU A 5 -8.69 7.63 0.14
N ASP A 6 -9.79 8.32 0.44
CA ASP A 6 -10.90 8.45 -0.49
C ASP A 6 -11.10 9.89 -1.00
N GLU A 7 -10.23 10.82 -0.60
CA GLU A 7 -10.24 12.21 -1.03
C GLU A 7 -8.88 12.62 -1.62
N GLY A 8 -8.92 13.34 -2.75
CA GLY A 8 -7.74 13.90 -3.40
C GLY A 8 -6.87 12.86 -4.12
N THR A 9 -5.69 13.32 -4.56
CA THR A 9 -4.64 12.48 -5.13
C THR A 9 -3.53 12.30 -4.11
N ILE A 10 -2.91 11.11 -4.09
CA ILE A 10 -1.75 10.85 -3.24
C ILE A 10 -0.50 11.36 -3.95
N ASP A 11 0.08 12.44 -3.43
CA ASP A 11 1.44 12.86 -3.77
C ASP A 11 2.45 12.30 -2.76
N HIS A 12 3.73 12.65 -2.91
CA HIS A 12 4.78 12.16 -2.02
C HIS A 12 4.62 12.66 -0.57
N ALA A 13 4.11 13.88 -0.36
CA ALA A 13 3.93 14.43 0.98
C ALA A 13 2.81 13.69 1.71
N VAL A 14 1.65 13.52 1.06
CA VAL A 14 0.53 12.73 1.59
C VAL A 14 0.96 11.29 1.86
N TYR A 15 1.76 10.69 0.96
CA TYR A 15 2.25 9.34 1.13
C TYR A 15 3.15 9.20 2.38
N ILE A 16 4.12 10.10 2.55
CA ILE A 16 5.02 10.13 3.71
C ILE A 16 4.25 10.39 5.01
N GLU A 17 3.30 11.33 5.01
CA GLU A 17 2.61 11.73 6.24
C GLU A 17 1.51 10.75 6.66
N LYS A 18 0.78 10.17 5.70
CA LYS A 18 -0.44 9.40 5.99
C LYS A 18 -0.31 7.90 5.77
N VAL A 19 0.57 7.45 4.86
CA VAL A 19 0.65 6.03 4.49
C VAL A 19 1.81 5.32 5.18
N LEU A 20 3.02 5.84 5.03
CA LEU A 20 4.23 5.18 5.54
C LEU A 20 4.26 4.95 7.07
N PRO A 21 3.79 5.88 7.93
CA PRO A 21 3.76 5.66 9.37
C PRO A 21 2.80 4.53 9.76
N VAL A 22 1.71 4.38 9.00
CA VAL A 22 0.77 3.28 9.18
C VAL A 22 1.43 1.96 8.80
N ALA A 23 2.09 1.90 7.64
CA ALA A 23 2.82 0.71 7.21
C ALA A 23 3.88 0.29 8.25
N LEU A 24 4.68 1.24 8.77
CA LEU A 24 5.69 0.98 9.79
C LEU A 24 5.07 0.43 11.08
N LYS A 25 4.02 1.08 11.59
CA LYS A 25 3.32 0.65 12.80
C LYS A 25 2.80 -0.78 12.68
N TYR A 26 2.21 -1.13 11.54
CA TYR A 26 1.66 -2.47 11.34
C TYR A 26 2.73 -3.51 11.04
N GLY A 27 3.75 -3.18 10.24
CA GLY A 27 4.88 -4.06 9.99
C GLY A 27 5.55 -4.45 11.30
N ASN A 28 5.85 -3.47 12.17
CA ASN A 28 6.45 -3.74 13.47
C ASN A 28 5.54 -4.58 14.38
N ARG A 29 4.23 -4.36 14.32
CA ARG A 29 3.27 -5.13 15.11
C ARG A 29 3.17 -6.60 14.65
N VAL A 30 3.21 -6.85 13.35
CA VAL A 30 2.95 -8.18 12.77
C VAL A 30 4.23 -9.00 12.63
N PHE A 31 5.31 -8.36 12.17
CA PHE A 31 6.57 -9.02 11.84
C PHE A 31 7.70 -8.74 12.83
N GLY A 32 7.46 -7.90 13.85
CA GLY A 32 8.48 -7.52 14.81
C GLY A 32 9.54 -6.60 14.18
N SER A 33 10.82 -6.86 14.44
CA SER A 33 11.92 -5.99 14.00
C SER A 33 12.66 -6.47 12.75
N ASP A 34 12.25 -7.60 12.15
CA ASP A 34 12.97 -8.20 11.01
C ASP A 34 12.01 -8.42 9.83
N TRP A 35 11.92 -7.41 8.97
CA TRP A 35 11.08 -7.43 7.77
C TRP A 35 11.55 -6.40 6.74
N VAL A 36 11.14 -6.62 5.49
CA VAL A 36 11.50 -5.78 4.35
C VAL A 36 10.25 -5.10 3.79
N PHE A 37 10.28 -3.77 3.71
CA PHE A 37 9.23 -3.02 3.00
C PHE A 37 9.46 -3.07 1.48
N GLN A 38 8.40 -3.41 0.75
CA GLN A 38 8.36 -3.42 -0.71
C GLN A 38 7.23 -2.49 -1.19
N GLN A 39 7.50 -1.75 -2.26
CA GLN A 39 6.52 -0.92 -2.98
C GLN A 39 6.87 -0.90 -4.47
N ASP A 40 5.89 -0.61 -5.31
CA ASP A 40 6.05 -0.43 -6.75
C ASP A 40 6.61 0.97 -7.11
N GLY A 41 6.68 1.30 -8.40
CA GLY A 41 7.39 2.46 -8.93
C GLY A 41 6.63 3.77 -9.24
N PRO A 42 5.39 4.07 -8.79
CA PRO A 42 4.72 5.32 -9.15
C PRO A 42 5.43 6.53 -8.54
N LYS A 43 5.13 7.73 -9.09
CA LYS A 43 5.84 8.98 -8.74
C LYS A 43 5.96 9.24 -7.23
N PRO A 44 4.91 9.11 -6.41
CA PRO A 44 5.02 9.34 -4.96
C PRO A 44 6.02 8.41 -4.28
N HIS A 45 6.06 7.12 -4.68
CA HIS A 45 6.94 6.11 -4.12
C HIS A 45 8.39 6.37 -4.54
N SER A 46 8.60 6.73 -5.81
CA SER A 46 9.93 7.00 -6.38
C SER A 46 10.57 8.33 -5.95
N HIS A 47 9.81 9.23 -5.32
CA HIS A 47 10.29 10.55 -4.91
C HIS A 47 11.45 10.44 -3.92
N HIS A 48 12.47 11.28 -4.06
CA HIS A 48 13.70 11.17 -3.26
C HIS A 48 13.45 11.27 -1.75
N LEU A 49 12.51 12.13 -1.31
CA LEU A 49 12.11 12.23 0.10
C LEU A 49 11.38 10.97 0.60
N THR A 50 10.54 10.34 -0.23
CA THR A 50 9.87 9.08 0.11
C THR A 50 10.88 7.97 0.29
N GLN A 51 11.81 7.85 -0.66
CA GLN A 51 12.88 6.86 -0.62
C GLN A 51 13.78 7.06 0.60
N GLN A 52 14.10 8.31 0.95
CA GLN A 52 14.88 8.64 2.14
C GLN A 52 14.14 8.24 3.41
N TRP A 53 12.87 8.64 3.55
CA TRP A 53 12.04 8.27 4.69
C TRP A 53 12.01 6.74 4.88
N CYS A 54 11.80 5.99 3.79
CA CYS A 54 11.75 4.52 3.86
C CYS A 54 13.06 3.91 4.36
N ARG A 55 14.21 4.41 3.89
CA ARG A 55 15.54 3.95 4.35
C ARG A 55 15.79 4.27 5.82
N ASP A 56 15.33 5.42 6.29
CA ASP A 56 15.62 5.89 7.65
C ASP A 56 14.71 5.24 8.70
N ASN A 57 13.53 4.75 8.31
CA ASN A 57 12.49 4.34 9.26
C ASN A 57 12.12 2.85 9.21
N PHE A 58 12.21 2.18 8.06
CA PHE A 58 11.91 0.73 7.99
C PHE A 58 13.14 -0.11 8.39
N PRO A 59 12.95 -1.31 8.98
CA PRO A 59 14.08 -2.20 9.29
C PRO A 59 14.88 -2.60 8.05
N SER A 60 14.19 -2.82 6.93
CA SER A 60 14.79 -3.01 5.61
C SER A 60 13.82 -2.54 4.53
N PHE A 61 14.35 -2.16 3.37
CA PHE A 61 13.57 -1.53 2.29
C PHE A 61 14.14 -1.87 0.90
N ILE A 62 13.26 -2.27 -0.03
CA ILE A 62 13.59 -2.40 -1.45
C ILE A 62 13.46 -1.03 -2.12
N GLY A 63 14.59 -0.36 -2.30
CA GLY A 63 14.66 0.92 -3.00
C GLY A 63 14.19 0.85 -4.45
N LYS A 64 13.77 2.00 -5.00
CA LYS A 64 13.22 2.11 -6.36
C LYS A 64 14.09 1.47 -7.45
N ASP A 65 15.42 1.51 -7.28
CA ASP A 65 16.37 1.00 -8.28
C ASP A 65 16.53 -0.53 -8.23
N ARG A 66 15.91 -1.19 -7.24
CA ARG A 66 15.89 -2.65 -7.07
C ARG A 66 14.54 -3.27 -7.43
N TRP A 67 13.52 -2.46 -7.70
CA TRP A 67 12.23 -2.94 -8.16
C TRP A 67 12.11 -2.78 -9.68
N PRO A 68 11.88 -3.86 -10.45
CA PRO A 68 11.78 -3.75 -11.89
C PRO A 68 10.50 -2.98 -12.30
N PRO A 69 10.59 -2.10 -13.32
CA PRO A 69 9.43 -1.38 -13.82
C PRO A 69 8.46 -2.34 -14.52
N ASN A 70 7.16 -2.06 -14.42
CA ASN A 70 6.08 -2.82 -15.08
C ASN A 70 6.06 -4.31 -14.71
N SER A 71 6.28 -4.63 -13.43
CA SER A 71 6.28 -6.02 -12.94
C SER A 71 5.17 -6.30 -11.92
N PRO A 72 3.89 -6.20 -12.31
CA PRO A 72 2.77 -6.55 -11.43
C PRO A 72 2.78 -8.04 -11.06
N ASP A 73 3.37 -8.89 -11.91
CA ASP A 73 3.59 -10.32 -11.69
C ASP A 73 4.53 -10.61 -10.51
N LEU A 74 5.34 -9.63 -10.09
CA LEU A 74 6.22 -9.75 -8.92
C LEU A 74 5.61 -9.17 -7.64
N ASN A 75 4.49 -8.45 -7.73
CA ASN A 75 3.82 -7.84 -6.58
C ASN A 75 2.66 -8.72 -6.09
N PRO A 76 2.74 -9.33 -4.89
CA PRO A 76 1.66 -10.16 -4.35
C PRO A 76 0.32 -9.45 -4.22
N LEU A 77 0.34 -8.13 -4.03
CA LEU A 77 -0.89 -7.36 -4.02
C LEU A 77 -1.59 -7.40 -5.38
N ASP A 78 -0.82 -7.24 -6.47
CA ASP A 78 -1.36 -7.13 -7.83
C ASP A 78 -1.72 -8.48 -8.44
N TYR A 79 -0.87 -9.51 -8.29
CA TYR A 79 -1.14 -10.81 -8.93
C TYR A 79 -2.12 -11.70 -8.15
N SER A 80 -2.45 -11.37 -6.90
CA SER A 80 -3.28 -12.24 -6.05
C SER A 80 -4.23 -11.48 -5.14
N ILE A 81 -3.72 -10.68 -4.19
CA ILE A 81 -4.58 -10.17 -3.08
C ILE A 81 -5.74 -9.33 -3.60
N TRP A 82 -5.52 -8.46 -4.60
CA TRP A 82 -6.61 -7.65 -5.16
C TRP A 82 -7.70 -8.45 -5.86
N ASP A 83 -7.35 -9.56 -6.53
CA ASP A 83 -8.34 -10.44 -7.15
C ASP A 83 -9.21 -11.10 -6.07
N GLU A 84 -8.60 -11.55 -4.96
CA GLU A 84 -9.36 -12.11 -3.85
C GLU A 84 -10.30 -11.10 -3.20
N PHE A 85 -9.87 -9.85 -3.06
CA PHE A 85 -10.75 -8.76 -2.60
C PHE A 85 -11.96 -8.56 -3.53
N VAL A 86 -11.76 -8.64 -4.85
CA VAL A 86 -12.86 -8.52 -5.82
C VAL A 86 -13.85 -9.68 -5.69
N ASN A 87 -13.35 -10.89 -5.44
CA ASN A 87 -14.16 -12.11 -5.34
C ASN A 87 -15.04 -12.16 -4.08
N ILE A 88 -14.61 -11.54 -2.97
CA ILE A 88 -15.34 -11.53 -1.71
C ILE A 88 -16.34 -10.36 -1.57
N ILE A 89 -16.20 -9.32 -2.38
CA ILE A 89 -17.12 -8.17 -2.37
C ILE A 89 -18.50 -8.61 -2.87
N ASN A 90 -19.55 -8.30 -2.10
CA ASN A 90 -20.92 -8.43 -2.58
C ASN A 90 -21.28 -7.24 -3.49
N TRP A 91 -21.00 -7.40 -4.78
CA TRP A 91 -21.24 -6.38 -5.80
C TRP A 91 -22.70 -5.91 -5.91
N ASN A 92 -23.67 -6.74 -5.53
CA ASN A 92 -25.09 -6.33 -5.52
C ASN A 92 -25.40 -5.24 -4.49
N LYS A 93 -24.57 -5.10 -3.45
CA LYS A 93 -24.69 -4.05 -2.42
C LYS A 93 -23.93 -2.78 -2.78
N VAL A 94 -23.09 -2.80 -3.81
CA VAL A 94 -22.25 -1.67 -4.20
C VAL A 94 -23.03 -0.76 -5.15
N GLN A 95 -23.53 0.36 -4.62
CA GLN A 95 -24.32 1.36 -5.37
C GLN A 95 -23.68 2.76 -5.32
N SER A 96 -22.71 2.94 -4.44
CA SER A 96 -21.98 4.18 -4.21
C SER A 96 -20.58 3.89 -3.65
N LYS A 97 -19.72 4.90 -3.69
CA LYS A 97 -18.40 4.89 -3.04
C LYS A 97 -18.49 4.48 -1.56
N THR A 98 -19.49 4.98 -0.84
CA THR A 98 -19.71 4.64 0.58
C THR A 98 -20.02 3.15 0.75
N THR A 99 -20.92 2.60 -0.07
CA THR A 99 -21.26 1.17 0.01
C THR A 99 -20.10 0.27 -0.44
N LEU A 100 -19.26 0.73 -1.38
CA LEU A 100 -18.03 0.03 -1.76
C LEU A 100 -17.05 -0.04 -0.58
N ILE A 101 -16.79 1.10 0.07
CA ILE A 101 -15.93 1.17 1.26
C ILE A 101 -16.47 0.27 2.39
N GLN A 102 -17.78 0.22 2.58
CA GLN A 102 -18.41 -0.67 3.55
C GLN A 102 -18.17 -2.14 3.21
N GLN A 103 -18.38 -2.56 1.96
CA GLN A 103 -18.12 -3.94 1.54
C GLN A 103 -16.65 -4.32 1.71
N ILE A 104 -15.73 -3.45 1.29
CA ILE A 104 -14.29 -3.65 1.40
C ILE A 104 -13.87 -3.81 2.87
N LYS A 105 -14.44 -3.04 3.80
CA LYS A 105 -14.11 -3.11 5.24
C LYS A 105 -14.76 -4.29 5.97
N SER A 106 -15.87 -4.82 5.44
CA SER A 106 -16.57 -5.97 6.03
C SER A 106 -16.10 -7.32 5.48
N SER A 107 -15.25 -7.29 4.47
CA SER A 107 -14.64 -8.46 3.85
C SER A 107 -13.49 -9.00 4.68
#